data_AF-A0A2N1KJ50-F1
#
_entry.id   AF-A0A2N1KJ50-F1
#
_cell.length_a   1.000
_cell.length_b   1.000
_cell.length_c   1.000
_cell.angle_alpha   90.00
_cell.angle_beta   90.00
_cell.angle_gamma   90.00
#
_symmetry.space_group_name_H-M   'P 1'
#
loop_
_entity.id
_entity.type
_entity.pdbx_description
1 polymer ?
#
loop_
_entity_poly.entity_id
_entity_poly.type
_entity_poly.pdbx_seq_one_letter_code
_entity_poly.pdbx_strand_id
1 'polypeptide(L)'
;MEFADFVVFSNINAGLFSNYFDLIFHQYSLKKKRHSHLIDNIEAPWVIFNSILKKADFKYFIEYVESSDDFYLPEVILIDRDNGNRLDINQLSSGEKTIMSLIITLYNSQNGVVFPELLVLDEPDAYLHPSMAKQFLNVINEVLVKENGVKVILSTHSPSTVALAPEDSIFIMDRNLGYLVKGDKNEAIRTLTSGLATFNVTYEHRKQIFTEDKIDEYFYQNLFHKLVYEDLIEKDLLLQFISIGLGQSNTEGGASGSGGCTLVKKFTKELNENGNLSVFGLIDWDKSNKEEGRVIVLGNNKRYCLENYLYDPLFILCSASIISYDRLQDLGLDKFVETHDIKSFKQEKLQNLVDGLFVKIKPNVEFRDIDSKSDDLIEVKLYNGLTLQYPSWFLLSGGHRIKDACLKAFPFVNRLGKDSDYVSRVVIKNYWFLAQEVIDTLLRLQSMPIH
;
A
#
# COMPACT_ATOMS: atom_id res chain seq x y z
N MET A 1 50.15 -30.71 4.96
CA MET A 1 49.46 -29.85 3.99
C MET A 1 47.98 -30.12 4.19
N GLU A 2 47.37 -29.40 5.13
CA GLU A 2 45.97 -29.57 5.51
C GLU A 2 45.10 -28.99 4.39
N PHE A 3 44.47 -29.86 3.61
CA PHE A 3 43.36 -29.48 2.75
C PHE A 3 42.10 -29.50 3.60
N ALA A 4 41.82 -28.39 4.28
CA ALA A 4 40.54 -28.14 4.93
C ALA A 4 39.76 -27.18 4.02
N ASP A 5 38.93 -27.74 3.15
CA ASP A 5 37.63 -27.20 2.71
C ASP A 5 37.21 -27.90 1.41
N PHE A 6 36.04 -28.55 1.43
CA PHE A 6 35.40 -29.02 0.21
C PHE A 6 34.89 -27.80 -0.56
N VAL A 7 35.60 -27.39 -1.60
CA VAL A 7 35.08 -26.43 -2.58
C VAL A 7 34.04 -27.16 -3.43
N VAL A 8 32.76 -26.93 -3.13
CA VAL A 8 31.65 -27.38 -3.98
C VAL A 8 31.65 -26.50 -5.24
N PHE A 9 32.14 -27.04 -6.36
CA PHE A 9 31.99 -26.40 -7.68
C PHE A 9 30.55 -26.62 -8.19
N SER A 10 29.61 -25.84 -7.64
CA SER A 10 28.29 -25.67 -8.23
C SER A 10 28.25 -24.34 -8.98
N ASN A 11 27.46 -24.25 -10.06
CA ASN A 11 27.24 -22.98 -10.75
C ASN A 11 26.40 -22.07 -9.84
N ILE A 12 27.07 -21.24 -9.05
CA ILE A 12 26.43 -20.31 -8.12
C ILE A 12 25.94 -19.10 -8.93
N ASN A 13 24.62 -18.99 -9.13
CA ASN A 13 24.03 -17.72 -9.57
C ASN A 13 24.14 -16.72 -8.42
N ALA A 14 24.78 -15.57 -8.66
CA ALA A 14 25.04 -14.56 -7.65
C ALA A 14 23.75 -13.82 -7.25
N GLY A 15 23.07 -14.31 -6.22
CA GLY A 15 22.04 -13.62 -5.47
C GLY A 15 22.29 -13.81 -3.97
N LEU A 16 22.18 -12.75 -3.18
CA LEU A 16 22.55 -12.71 -1.74
C LEU A 16 21.78 -13.69 -0.83
N PHE A 17 20.74 -14.37 -1.33
CA PHE A 17 19.74 -15.01 -0.47
C PHE A 17 19.51 -16.50 -0.70
N SER A 18 19.16 -16.97 -1.90
CA SER A 18 18.75 -18.39 -2.06
C SER A 18 19.90 -19.37 -1.86
N ASN A 19 21.07 -19.07 -2.45
CA ASN A 19 22.10 -20.08 -2.61
C ASN A 19 23.00 -20.27 -1.37
N TYR A 20 22.90 -19.39 -0.36
CA TYR A 20 23.71 -19.50 0.85
C TYR A 20 23.14 -20.52 1.85
N PHE A 21 21.81 -20.59 2.02
CA PHE A 21 21.20 -21.54 2.96
C PHE A 21 21.40 -22.97 2.52
N ASP A 22 21.02 -23.27 1.29
CA ASP A 22 21.14 -24.60 0.70
C ASP A 22 22.59 -25.09 0.79
N LEU A 23 23.55 -24.21 0.49
CA LEU A 23 24.97 -24.53 0.53
C LEU A 23 25.46 -24.82 1.96
N ILE A 24 25.12 -23.96 2.93
CA ILE A 24 25.52 -24.14 4.33
C ILE A 24 24.97 -25.45 4.89
N PHE A 25 23.70 -25.74 4.60
CA PHE A 25 23.00 -26.90 5.14
C PHE A 25 23.53 -28.18 4.51
N HIS A 26 23.78 -28.16 3.20
CA HIS A 26 24.38 -29.26 2.47
C HIS A 26 25.83 -29.51 2.89
N GLN A 27 26.64 -28.46 3.10
CA GLN A 27 27.99 -28.60 3.65
C GLN A 27 27.98 -29.27 5.01
N TYR A 28 27.04 -28.93 5.89
CA TYR A 28 26.89 -29.61 7.17
C TYR A 28 26.53 -31.09 7.00
N SER A 29 25.57 -31.42 6.13
CA SER A 29 25.20 -32.82 5.85
C SER A 29 26.37 -33.63 5.26
N LEU A 30 27.18 -33.03 4.39
CA LEU A 30 28.39 -33.66 3.84
C LEU A 30 29.47 -33.86 4.92
N LYS A 31 29.71 -32.86 5.79
CA LYS A 31 30.62 -32.97 6.94
C LYS A 31 30.17 -34.09 7.87
N LYS A 32 28.87 -34.18 8.19
CA LYS A 32 28.27 -35.26 8.99
C LYS A 32 28.52 -36.64 8.39
N LYS A 33 28.39 -36.79 7.08
CA LYS A 33 28.55 -38.07 6.37
C LYS A 33 30.02 -38.50 6.20
N ARG A 34 30.93 -37.56 5.95
CA ARG A 34 32.32 -37.84 5.54
C ARG A 34 33.36 -37.57 6.62
N HIS A 35 33.09 -36.64 7.53
CA HIS A 35 34.02 -36.15 8.55
C HIS A 35 33.29 -35.84 9.86
N SER A 36 32.56 -36.81 10.41
CA SER A 36 31.70 -36.62 11.59
C SER A 36 32.42 -35.97 12.79
N HIS A 37 33.71 -36.27 12.98
CA HIS A 37 34.55 -35.68 14.02
C HIS A 37 34.67 -34.15 13.94
N LEU A 38 34.46 -33.53 12.77
CA LEU A 38 34.51 -32.07 12.60
C LEU A 38 33.22 -31.38 13.06
N ILE A 39 32.17 -32.14 13.36
CA ILE A 39 30.89 -31.62 13.83
C ILE A 39 30.48 -32.22 15.18
N ASP A 40 31.42 -32.84 15.88
CA ASP A 40 31.18 -33.34 17.23
C ASP A 40 30.77 -32.16 18.14
N ASN A 41 29.59 -32.27 18.76
CA ASN A 41 28.95 -31.22 19.56
C ASN A 41 28.52 -29.94 18.80
N ILE A 42 28.45 -29.98 17.46
CA ILE A 42 27.87 -28.90 16.66
C ILE A 42 26.42 -29.25 16.33
N GLU A 43 25.46 -28.39 16.70
CA GLU A 43 24.07 -28.56 16.28
C GLU A 43 23.91 -28.30 14.78
N ALA A 44 22.94 -28.97 14.18
CA ALA A 44 22.66 -28.78 12.76
C ALA A 44 22.18 -27.33 12.48
N PRO A 45 22.63 -26.70 11.38
CA PRO A 45 22.28 -25.33 11.06
C PRO A 45 20.77 -25.06 11.10
N TRP A 46 19.94 -25.91 10.48
CA TRP A 46 18.48 -25.72 10.49
C TRP A 46 17.87 -25.72 11.90
N VAL A 47 18.48 -26.42 12.87
CA VAL A 47 18.03 -26.40 14.28
C VAL A 47 18.35 -25.04 14.92
N ILE A 48 19.58 -24.56 14.73
CA ILE A 48 20.03 -23.26 15.24
C ILE A 48 19.19 -22.13 14.64
N PHE A 49 19.01 -22.14 13.31
CA PHE A 49 18.18 -21.14 12.63
C PHE A 49 16.73 -21.15 13.16
N ASN A 50 16.13 -22.33 13.32
CA ASN A 50 14.77 -22.42 13.89
C ASN A 50 14.67 -21.92 15.32
N SER A 51 15.70 -22.13 16.14
CA SER A 51 15.79 -21.58 17.49
C SER A 51 15.80 -20.04 17.46
N ILE A 52 16.63 -19.46 16.60
CA ILE A 52 16.72 -18.00 16.42
C ILE A 52 15.40 -17.42 15.90
N LEU A 53 14.82 -18.01 14.85
CA LEU A 53 13.53 -17.58 14.28
C LEU A 53 12.41 -17.65 15.31
N LYS A 54 12.42 -18.66 16.20
CA LYS A 54 11.44 -18.74 17.28
C LYS A 54 11.61 -17.64 18.32
N LYS A 55 12.84 -17.31 18.73
CA LYS A 55 13.11 -16.21 19.68
C LYS A 55 12.76 -14.85 19.09
N ALA A 56 12.94 -14.70 17.79
CA ALA A 56 12.57 -13.52 17.04
C ALA A 56 11.05 -13.32 16.90
N ASP A 57 10.22 -14.28 17.33
CA ASP A 57 8.78 -14.33 17.02
C ASP A 57 8.51 -14.26 15.51
N PHE A 58 9.37 -14.91 14.72
CA PHE A 58 9.26 -14.96 13.27
C PHE A 58 8.23 -16.01 12.84
N LYS A 59 7.38 -15.65 11.87
CA LYS A 59 6.23 -16.45 11.44
C LYS A 59 6.61 -17.81 10.84
N TYR A 60 7.80 -17.89 10.25
CA TYR A 60 8.26 -19.07 9.53
C TYR A 60 9.22 -19.94 10.37
N PHE A 61 9.31 -21.21 10.00
CA PHE A 61 10.41 -22.08 10.37
C PHE A 61 10.96 -22.77 9.13
N ILE A 62 12.21 -23.19 9.19
CA ILE A 62 12.93 -23.85 8.11
C ILE A 62 12.73 -25.36 8.22
N GLU A 63 12.36 -25.98 7.10
CA GLU A 63 12.43 -27.41 6.89
C GLU A 63 13.54 -27.71 5.87
N TYR A 64 14.44 -28.63 6.23
CA TYR A 64 15.51 -29.09 5.34
C TYR A 64 15.55 -30.61 5.34
N VAL A 65 15.51 -31.19 4.15
CA VAL A 65 15.56 -32.64 3.94
C VAL A 65 16.90 -32.98 3.32
N GLU A 66 17.72 -33.74 4.06
CA GLU A 66 19.03 -34.18 3.58
C GLU A 66 18.86 -35.07 2.32
N SER A 67 19.66 -34.82 1.28
CA SER A 67 19.72 -35.68 0.10
C SER A 67 20.65 -36.87 0.32
N SER A 68 20.32 -38.01 -0.27
CA SER A 68 21.21 -39.18 -0.33
C SER A 68 22.31 -39.03 -1.37
N ASP A 69 22.08 -38.19 -2.39
CA ASP A 69 23.04 -37.81 -3.42
C ASP A 69 23.88 -36.60 -2.97
N ASP A 70 25.20 -36.82 -2.84
CA ASP A 70 26.17 -35.81 -2.40
C ASP A 70 26.31 -34.65 -3.40
N PHE A 71 25.95 -34.86 -4.67
CA PHE A 71 26.06 -33.85 -5.75
C PHE A 71 24.78 -33.02 -5.93
N TYR A 72 23.68 -33.43 -5.30
CA TYR A 72 22.42 -32.70 -5.33
C TYR A 72 22.35 -31.72 -4.16
N LEU A 73 22.07 -30.45 -4.45
CA LEU A 73 21.90 -29.38 -3.47
C LEU A 73 20.41 -29.26 -3.11
N PRO A 74 19.96 -29.73 -1.92
CA PRO A 74 18.54 -29.66 -1.56
C PRO A 74 18.11 -28.23 -1.27
N GLU A 75 16.92 -27.87 -1.74
CA GLU A 75 16.32 -26.56 -1.48
C GLU A 75 15.86 -26.44 -0.01
N VAL A 76 16.13 -25.29 0.58
CA VAL A 76 15.63 -24.89 1.90
C VAL A 76 14.23 -24.29 1.76
N ILE A 77 13.26 -24.88 2.46
CA ILE A 77 11.85 -24.48 2.40
C ILE A 77 11.45 -23.81 3.72
N LEU A 78 10.72 -22.69 3.61
CA LEU A 78 10.10 -22.04 4.76
C LEU A 78 8.66 -22.52 4.92
N ILE A 79 8.27 -22.83 6.15
CA ILE A 79 6.92 -23.25 6.50
C ILE A 79 6.30 -22.24 7.44
N ASP A 80 5.14 -21.73 7.05
CA ASP A 80 4.31 -20.85 7.87
C ASP A 80 3.76 -21.63 9.07
N ARG A 81 4.02 -21.14 10.29
CA ARG A 81 3.61 -21.80 11.53
C ARG A 81 2.10 -21.89 11.72
N ASP A 82 1.33 -20.97 11.13
CA ASP A 82 -0.11 -20.87 11.37
C ASP A 82 -0.91 -21.78 10.46
N ASN A 83 -0.51 -21.90 9.19
CA ASN A 83 -1.29 -22.60 8.16
C ASN A 83 -0.51 -23.75 7.47
N GLY A 84 0.78 -23.93 7.75
CA GLY A 84 1.62 -24.97 7.15
C GLY A 84 1.99 -24.73 5.69
N ASN A 85 1.72 -23.55 5.13
CA ASN A 85 2.05 -23.22 3.75
C ASN A 85 3.57 -23.21 3.56
N ARG A 86 3.99 -23.83 2.45
CA ARG A 86 5.38 -23.84 2.00
C ARG A 86 5.68 -22.61 1.17
N LEU A 87 6.79 -21.95 1.48
CA LEU A 87 7.23 -20.72 0.87
C LEU A 87 8.70 -20.86 0.43
N ASP A 88 8.98 -20.42 -0.79
CA ASP A 88 10.35 -20.27 -1.27
C ASP A 88 10.98 -19.02 -0.65
N ILE A 89 12.26 -19.09 -0.27
CA ILE A 89 12.96 -17.96 0.37
C ILE A 89 12.98 -16.68 -0.48
N ASN A 90 12.94 -16.81 -1.81
CA ASN A 90 12.87 -15.68 -2.74
C ASN A 90 11.54 -14.93 -2.66
N GLN A 91 10.48 -15.57 -2.15
CA GLN A 91 9.15 -14.98 -1.95
C GLN A 91 9.01 -14.19 -0.64
N LEU A 92 10.04 -14.19 0.21
CA LEU A 92 10.08 -13.33 1.39
C LEU A 92 10.05 -11.84 1.00
N SER A 93 9.35 -11.05 1.81
CA SER A 93 9.39 -9.58 1.76
C SER A 93 10.81 -9.06 2.00
N SER A 94 11.06 -7.80 1.64
CA SER A 94 12.36 -7.14 1.87
C SER A 94 12.78 -7.14 3.33
N GLY A 95 11.84 -6.90 4.25
CA GLY A 95 12.15 -6.90 5.69
C GLY A 95 12.43 -8.29 6.24
N GLU A 96 11.74 -9.32 5.74
CA GLU A 96 11.97 -10.71 6.14
C GLU A 96 13.35 -11.16 5.66
N LYS A 97 13.74 -10.76 4.45
CA LYS A 97 15.08 -10.95 3.93
C LYS A 97 16.14 -10.29 4.80
N THR A 98 15.92 -9.07 5.31
CA THR A 98 16.87 -8.41 6.23
C THR A 98 17.09 -9.21 7.52
N ILE A 99 16.03 -9.69 8.16
CA ILE A 99 16.15 -10.52 9.37
C ILE A 99 16.89 -11.82 9.04
N MET A 100 16.53 -12.47 7.92
CA MET A 100 17.20 -13.69 7.47
C MET A 100 18.68 -13.47 7.18
N SER A 101 19.05 -12.36 6.53
CA SER A 101 20.45 -11.98 6.30
C SER A 101 21.23 -11.85 7.59
N LEU A 102 20.67 -11.19 8.60
CA LEU A 102 21.34 -11.08 9.90
C LEU A 102 21.63 -12.49 10.43
N ILE A 103 20.65 -13.39 10.43
CA ILE A 103 20.82 -14.76 10.94
C ILE A 103 21.90 -15.53 10.16
N ILE A 104 21.96 -15.39 8.83
CA ILE A 104 23.01 -16.00 8.00
C ILE A 104 24.39 -15.44 8.34
N THR A 105 24.51 -14.13 8.48
CA THR A 105 25.78 -13.47 8.82
C THR A 105 26.35 -13.99 10.15
N LEU A 106 25.48 -14.31 11.11
CA LEU A 106 25.88 -14.92 12.39
C LEU A 106 26.40 -16.35 12.25
N TYR A 107 25.90 -17.09 11.26
CA TYR A 107 26.30 -18.47 11.05
C TYR A 107 27.59 -18.60 10.21
N ASN A 108 27.86 -17.67 9.30
CA ASN A 108 28.93 -17.78 8.30
C ASN A 108 30.37 -17.57 8.80
N SER A 109 30.61 -17.47 10.11
CA SER A 109 31.96 -17.36 10.70
C SER A 109 32.68 -18.71 10.80
N GLN A 110 33.00 -19.26 9.63
CA GLN A 110 33.95 -20.35 9.27
C GLN A 110 34.15 -21.65 10.09
N ASN A 111 33.73 -21.85 11.34
CA ASN A 111 33.90 -23.17 12.01
C ASN A 111 32.89 -23.44 13.14
N GLY A 112 31.71 -22.82 13.05
CA GLY A 112 30.69 -22.82 14.08
C GLY A 112 30.13 -21.42 14.26
N VAL A 113 29.33 -21.21 15.31
CA VAL A 113 28.81 -19.87 15.62
C VAL A 113 29.90 -19.08 16.35
N VAL A 114 30.78 -18.43 15.59
CA VAL A 114 31.76 -17.47 16.13
C VAL A 114 31.14 -16.09 16.00
N PHE A 115 30.41 -15.72 17.05
CA PHE A 115 29.88 -14.38 17.14
C PHE A 115 31.02 -13.35 17.22
N PRO A 116 30.94 -12.23 16.48
CA PRO A 116 31.94 -11.19 16.57
C PRO A 116 31.92 -10.58 17.97
N GLU A 117 33.06 -10.08 18.45
CA GLU A 117 33.10 -9.33 19.72
C GLU A 117 32.33 -8.01 19.63
N LEU A 118 32.28 -7.41 18.43
CA LEU A 118 31.58 -6.17 18.11
C LEU A 118 30.89 -6.28 16.75
N LEU A 119 29.60 -5.99 16.72
CA LEU A 119 28.81 -5.83 15.50
C LEU A 119 28.38 -4.37 15.36
N VAL A 120 28.66 -3.76 14.20
CA VAL A 120 28.23 -2.40 13.86
C VAL A 120 27.25 -2.48 12.70
N LEU A 121 26.05 -1.91 12.90
CA LEU A 121 24.97 -1.91 11.92
C LEU A 121 24.58 -0.47 11.60
N ASP A 122 24.58 -0.13 10.32
CA ASP A 122 24.19 1.19 9.84
C ASP A 122 22.77 1.14 9.28
N GLU A 123 21.83 1.80 9.95
CA GLU A 123 20.39 1.87 9.59
C GLU A 123 19.76 0.54 9.11
N PRO A 124 19.93 -0.56 9.85
CA PRO A 124 19.46 -1.88 9.41
C PRO A 124 17.93 -1.99 9.34
N ASP A 125 17.22 -1.02 9.90
CA ASP A 125 15.78 -0.95 10.07
C ASP A 125 15.07 -0.03 9.05
N ALA A 126 15.81 0.60 8.12
CA ALA A 126 15.29 1.61 7.20
C ALA A 126 14.05 1.17 6.38
N TYR A 127 13.91 -0.13 6.10
CA TYR A 127 12.79 -0.70 5.33
C TYR A 127 11.88 -1.63 6.16
N LEU A 128 12.03 -1.64 7.49
CA LEU A 128 11.28 -2.53 8.36
C LEU A 128 9.99 -1.86 8.85
N HIS A 129 8.85 -2.53 8.67
CA HIS A 129 7.63 -2.18 9.38
C HIS A 129 7.88 -2.27 10.90
N PRO A 130 7.24 -1.45 11.77
CA PRO A 130 7.51 -1.45 13.21
C PRO A 130 7.44 -2.83 13.89
N SER A 131 6.53 -3.71 13.44
CA SER A 131 6.46 -5.09 13.93
C SER A 131 7.74 -5.88 13.62
N MET A 132 8.34 -5.67 12.45
CA MET A 132 9.58 -6.34 12.04
C MET A 132 10.81 -5.71 12.67
N ALA A 133 10.80 -4.39 12.92
CA ALA A 133 11.84 -3.72 13.70
C ALA A 133 11.90 -4.30 15.12
N LYS A 134 10.74 -4.59 15.73
CA LYS A 134 10.67 -5.30 17.01
C LYS A 134 11.29 -6.70 16.94
N GLN A 135 10.93 -7.50 15.93
CA GLN A 135 11.51 -8.83 15.73
C GLN A 135 13.03 -8.76 15.54
N PHE A 136 13.51 -7.79 14.76
CA PHE A 136 14.92 -7.54 14.51
C PHE A 136 15.68 -7.17 15.79
N LEU A 137 15.14 -6.23 16.58
CA LEU A 137 15.72 -5.85 17.88
C LEU A 137 15.69 -7.02 18.88
N ASN A 138 14.67 -7.88 18.84
CA ASN A 138 14.64 -9.08 19.66
C ASN A 138 15.76 -10.06 19.30
N VAL A 139 16.05 -10.27 18.00
CA VAL A 139 17.20 -11.07 17.57
C VAL A 139 18.51 -10.48 18.12
N ILE A 140 18.68 -9.17 17.97
CA ILE A 140 19.88 -8.48 18.50
C ILE A 140 19.99 -8.68 20.01
N ASN A 141 18.95 -8.37 20.76
CA ASN A 141 19.01 -8.34 22.22
C ASN A 141 19.11 -9.75 22.84
N GLU A 142 18.24 -10.67 22.41
CA GLU A 142 18.19 -12.00 23.00
C GLU A 142 19.32 -12.89 22.49
N VAL A 143 19.57 -12.90 21.19
CA VAL A 143 20.57 -13.81 20.59
C VAL A 143 21.97 -13.20 20.67
N LEU A 144 22.18 -11.98 20.18
CA LEU A 144 23.54 -11.44 20.09
C LEU A 144 24.07 -11.00 21.45
N VAL A 145 23.32 -10.15 22.13
CA VAL A 145 23.79 -9.49 23.35
C VAL A 145 23.73 -10.44 24.55
N LYS A 146 22.55 -10.98 24.87
CA LYS A 146 22.36 -11.76 26.10
C LYS A 146 23.00 -13.15 26.05
N GLU A 147 22.75 -13.91 24.98
CA GLU A 147 23.22 -15.28 24.89
C GLU A 147 24.69 -15.37 24.51
N ASN A 148 25.14 -14.49 23.62
CA ASN A 148 26.45 -14.62 22.99
C ASN A 148 27.42 -13.47 23.33
N GLY A 149 27.01 -12.53 24.19
CA GLY A 149 27.88 -11.49 24.71
C GLY A 149 28.40 -10.50 23.66
N VAL A 150 27.75 -10.45 22.49
CA VAL A 150 28.15 -9.57 21.38
C VAL A 150 27.86 -8.13 21.76
N LYS A 151 28.85 -7.25 21.59
CA LYS A 151 28.62 -5.81 21.68
C LYS A 151 28.01 -5.36 20.37
N VAL A 152 26.86 -4.70 20.42
CA VAL A 152 26.17 -4.22 19.20
C VAL A 152 26.09 -2.70 19.24
N ILE A 153 26.55 -2.06 18.17
CA ILE A 153 26.35 -0.65 17.90
C ILE A 153 25.44 -0.54 16.68
N LEU A 154 24.30 0.13 16.84
CA LEU A 154 23.30 0.31 15.80
C LEU A 154 23.05 1.81 15.63
N SER A 155 23.20 2.33 14.42
CA SER A 155 22.69 3.65 14.06
C SER A 155 21.25 3.51 13.55
N THR A 156 20.40 4.50 13.83
CA THR A 156 19.04 4.53 13.31
C THR A 156 18.52 5.96 13.23
N HIS A 157 17.71 6.22 12.20
CA HIS A 157 16.87 7.41 12.10
C HIS A 157 15.40 7.15 12.47
N SER A 158 15.05 5.92 12.87
CA SER A 158 13.68 5.50 13.15
C SER A 158 13.27 5.77 14.60
N PRO A 159 12.27 6.64 14.84
CA PRO A 159 11.70 6.82 16.19
C PRO A 159 11.10 5.54 16.74
N SER A 160 10.50 4.70 15.87
CA SER A 160 9.90 3.42 16.24
C SER A 160 10.95 2.44 16.79
N THR A 161 12.14 2.41 16.20
CA THR A 161 13.25 1.56 16.66
C THR A 161 13.78 2.04 18.00
N VAL A 162 13.95 3.35 18.18
CA VAL A 162 14.34 3.92 19.48
C VAL A 162 13.29 3.65 20.57
N ALA A 163 12.00 3.72 20.24
CA ALA A 163 10.93 3.41 21.18
C ALA A 163 10.98 1.96 21.68
N LEU A 164 11.32 1.03 20.78
CA LEU A 164 11.41 -0.40 21.04
C LEU A 164 12.76 -0.84 21.64
N ALA A 165 13.80 -0.02 21.54
CA ALA A 165 15.12 -0.32 22.08
C ALA A 165 15.16 -0.29 23.64
N PRO A 166 16.10 -1.00 24.28
CA PRO A 166 16.36 -0.87 25.72
C PRO A 166 16.64 0.58 26.15
N GLU A 167 16.19 0.99 27.33
CA GLU A 167 16.37 2.38 27.79
C GLU A 167 17.83 2.75 28.05
N ASP A 168 18.64 1.79 28.48
CA ASP A 168 20.04 1.97 28.82
C ASP A 168 20.98 1.96 27.61
N SER A 169 20.47 1.63 26.42
CA SER A 169 21.23 1.53 25.17
C SER A 169 21.13 2.76 24.25
N ILE A 170 20.57 3.88 24.73
CA ILE A 170 20.32 5.07 23.90
C ILE A 170 21.48 6.08 23.99
N PHE A 171 22.07 6.39 22.83
CA PHE A 171 23.08 7.42 22.66
C PHE A 171 22.69 8.34 21.49
N ILE A 172 22.81 9.65 21.69
CA ILE A 172 22.42 10.68 20.73
C ILE A 172 23.69 11.33 20.18
N MET A 173 23.80 11.45 18.86
CA MET A 173 24.86 12.22 18.22
C MET A 173 24.48 13.70 18.21
N ASP A 174 25.16 14.52 19.02
CA ASP A 174 24.92 15.97 19.06
C ASP A 174 25.77 16.69 18.00
N ARG A 175 25.10 17.43 17.09
CA ARG A 175 25.76 18.14 15.99
C ARG A 175 26.64 19.31 16.42
N ASN A 176 26.35 19.94 17.56
CA ASN A 176 27.12 21.07 18.07
C ASN A 176 28.36 20.59 18.84
N LEU A 177 28.22 19.47 19.55
CA LEU A 177 29.30 18.88 20.34
C LEU A 177 30.22 17.99 19.48
N GLY A 178 29.70 17.35 18.44
CA GLY A 178 30.46 16.48 17.53
C GLY A 178 30.81 15.11 18.11
N TYR A 179 30.15 14.69 19.19
CA TYR A 179 30.34 13.38 19.82
C TYR A 179 29.03 12.80 20.39
N LEU A 180 29.05 11.51 20.71
CA LEU A 180 27.91 10.78 21.28
C LEU A 180 27.69 11.14 22.75
N VAL A 181 26.46 11.47 23.10
CA VAL A 181 26.02 11.73 24.47
C VAL A 181 25.01 10.66 24.87
N LYS A 182 25.11 10.12 26.09
CA LYS A 182 24.07 9.22 26.61
C LYS A 182 22.79 10.00 26.79
N GLY A 183 21.71 9.54 26.17
CA GLY A 183 20.44 10.28 26.10
C GLY A 183 19.28 9.50 26.71
N ASP A 184 18.22 10.22 27.06
CA ASP A 184 16.93 9.62 27.41
C ASP A 184 16.21 9.13 26.14
N LYS A 185 15.46 8.03 26.24
CA LYS A 185 14.67 7.49 25.13
C LYS A 185 13.69 8.54 24.57
N ASN A 186 12.98 9.27 25.43
CA ASN A 186 12.04 10.29 25.01
C ASN A 186 12.76 11.45 24.32
N GLU A 187 13.94 11.85 24.80
CA GLU A 187 14.81 12.85 24.18
C GLU A 187 15.34 12.41 22.83
N ALA A 188 15.77 11.16 22.69
CA ALA A 188 16.20 10.60 21.42
C ALA A 188 15.04 10.55 20.42
N ILE A 189 13.87 10.08 20.85
CA ILE A 189 12.64 10.14 20.05
C ILE A 189 12.35 11.58 19.66
N ARG A 190 12.31 12.52 20.62
CA ARG A 190 12.11 13.96 20.36
C ARG A 190 13.14 14.54 19.41
N THR A 191 14.40 14.09 19.46
CA THR A 191 15.48 14.62 18.63
C THR A 191 15.36 14.11 17.19
N LEU A 192 15.11 12.81 17.01
CA LEU A 192 14.80 12.23 15.71
C LEU A 192 13.50 12.80 15.16
N THR A 193 12.52 13.05 16.02
CA THR A 193 11.28 13.73 15.64
C THR A 193 11.42 15.25 15.56
N SER A 194 12.53 15.86 16.02
CA SER A 194 12.81 17.30 15.87
C SER A 194 13.49 17.60 14.54
N GLY A 195 14.29 16.66 14.03
CA GLY A 195 14.63 16.60 12.60
C GLY A 195 13.38 16.34 11.77
N LEU A 196 12.47 15.49 12.28
CA LEU A 196 11.11 15.43 11.77
C LEU A 196 10.24 16.63 12.16
N ALA A 197 10.75 17.64 12.89
CA ALA A 197 10.06 18.89 13.16
C ALA A 197 10.48 19.97 12.16
N THR A 198 11.68 19.85 11.61
CA THR A 198 12.01 20.38 10.29
C THR A 198 11.23 19.63 9.19
N PHE A 199 10.96 18.32 9.36
CA PHE A 199 9.85 17.65 8.66
C PHE A 199 8.47 17.86 9.29
N ASN A 200 8.26 18.65 10.35
CA ASN A 200 6.90 19.00 10.80
C ASN A 200 6.42 20.16 9.95
N VAL A 201 7.34 20.91 9.35
CA VAL A 201 7.07 21.66 8.11
C VAL A 201 6.72 20.72 6.94
N THR A 202 6.93 19.40 7.03
CA THR A 202 6.54 18.40 6.01
C THR A 202 5.35 17.50 6.43
N TYR A 203 5.05 17.38 7.73
CA TYR A 203 3.90 16.67 8.32
C TYR A 203 2.69 17.60 8.51
N GLU A 204 2.91 18.91 8.68
CA GLU A 204 1.90 19.95 8.41
C GLU A 204 1.48 19.94 6.92
N HIS A 205 2.30 19.32 6.10
CA HIS A 205 2.24 19.28 4.65
C HIS A 205 1.93 17.87 4.12
N ARG A 206 1.59 16.89 4.98
CA ARG A 206 1.12 15.57 4.52
C ARG A 206 -0.06 15.09 5.34
N LYS A 207 -1.17 14.80 4.66
CA LYS A 207 -2.39 14.26 5.26
C LYS A 207 -2.60 12.83 4.80
N GLN A 208 -3.00 11.96 5.73
CA GLN A 208 -3.38 10.57 5.44
C GLN A 208 -4.90 10.50 5.35
N ILE A 209 -5.42 10.07 4.20
CA ILE A 209 -6.86 10.02 3.92
C ILE A 209 -7.24 8.56 3.77
N PHE A 210 -8.01 8.05 4.72
CA PHE A 210 -8.56 6.71 4.62
C PHE A 210 -9.77 6.66 3.70
N THR A 211 -9.78 5.68 2.80
CA THR A 211 -10.87 5.44 1.84
C THR A 211 -11.46 4.04 2.00
N GLU A 212 -12.65 3.82 1.43
CA GLU A 212 -13.43 2.62 1.67
C GLU A 212 -12.84 1.39 0.96
N ASP A 213 -12.31 1.58 -0.25
CA ASP A 213 -11.71 0.51 -1.02
C ASP A 213 -10.50 0.96 -1.87
N LYS A 214 -9.96 0.01 -2.66
CA LYS A 214 -8.79 0.20 -3.52
C LYS A 214 -9.05 1.05 -4.76
N ILE A 215 -10.28 1.05 -5.29
CA ILE A 215 -10.65 1.88 -6.45
C ILE A 215 -10.64 3.34 -6.01
N ASP A 216 -11.16 3.63 -4.82
CA ASP A 216 -11.11 4.96 -4.22
C ASP A 216 -9.67 5.45 -4.05
N GLU A 217 -8.83 4.63 -3.39
CA GLU A 217 -7.42 4.94 -3.17
C GLU A 217 -6.73 5.25 -4.51
N TYR A 218 -6.89 4.37 -5.49
CA TYR A 218 -6.32 4.57 -6.82
C TYR A 218 -6.81 5.86 -7.47
N PHE A 219 -8.12 6.09 -7.46
CA PHE A 219 -8.72 7.24 -8.13
C PHE A 219 -8.23 8.55 -7.51
N TYR A 220 -8.38 8.71 -6.19
CA TYR A 220 -8.04 9.95 -5.52
C TYR A 220 -6.53 10.21 -5.51
N GLN A 221 -5.70 9.18 -5.29
CA GLN A 221 -4.24 9.36 -5.30
C GLN A 221 -3.76 9.85 -6.66
N ASN A 222 -4.23 9.23 -7.75
CA ASN A 222 -3.79 9.61 -9.09
C ASN A 222 -4.45 10.91 -9.57
N LEU A 223 -5.68 11.22 -9.17
CA LEU A 223 -6.29 12.51 -9.44
C LEU A 223 -5.52 13.63 -8.73
N PHE A 224 -5.18 13.46 -7.45
CA PHE A 224 -4.38 14.42 -6.70
C PHE A 224 -3.03 14.66 -7.38
N HIS A 225 -2.27 13.61 -7.71
CA HIS A 225 -1.01 13.74 -8.44
C HIS A 225 -1.17 14.48 -9.77
N LYS A 226 -2.25 14.21 -10.50
CA LYS A 226 -2.54 14.90 -11.76
C LYS A 226 -2.77 16.39 -11.54
N LEU A 227 -3.54 16.77 -10.53
CA LEU A 227 -3.83 18.18 -10.25
C LEU A 227 -2.60 18.95 -9.73
N VAL A 228 -1.75 18.29 -8.94
CA VAL A 228 -0.44 18.82 -8.50
C VAL A 228 0.48 19.05 -9.70
N TYR A 229 0.56 18.07 -10.62
CA TYR A 229 1.35 18.19 -11.85
C TYR A 229 0.90 19.35 -12.74
N GLU A 230 -0.41 19.59 -12.81
CA GLU A 230 -1.02 20.68 -13.58
C GLU A 230 -1.01 22.04 -12.84
N ASP A 231 -0.41 22.12 -11.65
CA ASP A 231 -0.32 23.34 -10.83
C ASP A 231 -1.70 23.92 -10.41
N LEU A 232 -2.70 23.04 -10.26
CA LEU A 232 -4.07 23.40 -9.91
C LEU A 232 -4.37 23.31 -8.41
N ILE A 233 -3.47 22.66 -7.66
CA ILE A 233 -3.59 22.32 -6.25
C ILE A 233 -2.21 22.50 -5.60
N GLU A 234 -2.18 22.84 -4.30
CA GLU A 234 -0.94 23.13 -3.56
C GLU A 234 0.04 21.95 -3.61
N LYS A 235 1.28 22.21 -4.03
CA LYS A 235 2.31 21.17 -4.24
C LYS A 235 2.96 20.77 -2.94
N ASP A 236 3.04 21.73 -2.02
CA ASP A 236 3.72 21.54 -0.76
C ASP A 236 2.85 20.75 0.21
N LEU A 237 1.53 20.69 0.04
CA LEU A 237 0.60 19.98 0.93
C LEU A 237 0.06 18.68 0.29
N LEU A 238 0.74 17.58 0.57
CA LEU A 238 0.50 16.24 0.03
C LEU A 238 -0.72 15.55 0.68
N LEU A 239 -1.59 14.98 -0.16
CA LEU A 239 -2.63 14.05 0.27
C LEU A 239 -2.19 12.63 -0.08
N GLN A 240 -2.17 11.75 0.92
CA GLN A 240 -1.88 10.32 0.76
C GLN A 240 -3.12 9.50 1.08
N PHE A 241 -3.67 8.82 0.08
CA PHE A 241 -4.85 7.97 0.21
C PHE A 241 -4.46 6.54 0.59
N ILE A 242 -5.24 5.93 1.48
CA ILE A 242 -4.99 4.59 2.01
C ILE A 242 -6.33 3.85 2.11
N SER A 243 -6.48 2.74 1.37
CA SER A 243 -7.66 1.89 1.49
C SER A 243 -7.63 1.07 2.79
N ILE A 244 -8.77 1.02 3.50
CA ILE A 244 -8.94 0.14 4.67
C ILE A 244 -9.83 -1.08 4.35
N GLY A 245 -10.30 -1.20 3.11
CA GLY A 245 -11.08 -2.35 2.67
C GLY A 245 -10.32 -3.66 2.91
N LEU A 246 -10.91 -4.56 3.71
CA LEU A 246 -10.46 -5.94 3.84
C LEU A 246 -10.32 -6.52 2.42
N GLY A 247 -9.13 -6.99 2.07
CA GLY A 247 -8.95 -7.77 0.85
C GLY A 247 -9.99 -8.87 0.82
N GLN A 248 -10.75 -8.94 -0.27
CA GLN A 248 -11.79 -9.96 -0.49
C GLN A 248 -11.20 -11.36 -0.24
N SER A 249 -11.47 -11.94 0.92
CA SER A 249 -11.59 -13.38 1.05
C SER A 249 -12.95 -13.74 0.47
N ASN A 250 -12.96 -14.64 -0.51
CA ASN A 250 -14.13 -15.19 -1.19
C ASN A 250 -15.27 -15.60 -0.22
N THR A 251 -16.18 -14.69 0.07
CA THR A 251 -17.52 -15.04 0.55
C THR A 251 -18.54 -14.45 -0.40
N GLU A 252 -19.03 -15.31 -1.29
CA GLU A 252 -20.26 -15.09 -2.01
C GLU A 252 -21.38 -14.83 -1.01
N GLY A 253 -21.94 -13.62 -1.05
CA GLY A 253 -23.20 -13.29 -0.38
C GLY A 253 -23.11 -12.23 0.72
N GLY A 254 -23.57 -11.02 0.38
CA GLY A 254 -24.24 -10.13 1.33
C GLY A 254 -23.44 -8.94 1.85
N ALA A 255 -23.95 -7.74 1.52
CA ALA A 255 -23.65 -6.43 2.14
C ALA A 255 -22.29 -5.76 1.79
N SER A 256 -22.07 -5.52 0.50
CA SER A 256 -21.18 -4.45 0.04
C SER A 256 -21.82 -3.08 0.34
N GLY A 257 -21.21 -2.32 1.26
CA GLY A 257 -21.56 -0.91 1.51
C GLY A 257 -21.42 -0.43 2.96
N SER A 258 -21.56 -1.29 3.97
CA SER A 258 -21.53 -0.83 5.38
C SER A 258 -20.19 -1.05 6.10
N GLY A 259 -19.34 -1.95 5.60
CA GLY A 259 -18.07 -2.29 6.25
C GLY A 259 -16.99 -1.22 6.09
N GLY A 260 -16.77 -0.73 4.86
CA GLY A 260 -15.71 0.22 4.52
C GLY A 260 -15.84 1.55 5.27
N CYS A 261 -16.95 2.26 5.06
CA CYS A 261 -17.26 3.50 5.79
C CYS A 261 -17.18 3.37 7.32
N THR A 262 -17.66 2.26 7.89
CA THR A 262 -17.57 2.04 9.35
C THR A 262 -16.12 1.91 9.82
N LEU A 263 -15.27 1.22 9.06
CA LEU A 263 -13.84 1.11 9.35
C LEU A 263 -13.14 2.46 9.19
N VAL A 264 -13.41 3.20 8.11
CA VAL A 264 -12.85 4.54 7.88
C VAL A 264 -13.18 5.47 9.06
N LYS A 265 -14.45 5.52 9.48
CA LYS A 265 -14.87 6.31 10.65
C LYS A 265 -14.15 5.87 11.93
N LYS A 266 -14.08 4.57 12.17
CA LYS A 266 -13.42 4.00 13.37
C LYS A 266 -11.94 4.35 13.42
N PHE A 267 -11.17 4.03 12.38
CA PHE A 267 -9.72 4.28 12.35
C PHE A 267 -9.38 5.76 12.37
N THR A 268 -10.15 6.58 11.64
CA THR A 268 -9.98 8.04 11.67
C THR A 268 -10.20 8.56 13.09
N LYS A 269 -11.25 8.11 13.76
CA LYS A 269 -11.54 8.53 15.14
C LYS A 269 -10.47 8.06 16.13
N GLU A 270 -10.12 6.78 16.10
CA GLU A 270 -9.11 6.19 17.01
C GLU A 270 -7.76 6.89 16.87
N LEU A 271 -7.26 7.14 15.64
CA LEU A 271 -5.98 7.82 15.46
C LEU A 271 -6.01 9.28 15.89
N ASN A 272 -7.12 9.98 15.65
CA ASN A 272 -7.29 11.37 16.09
C ASN A 272 -7.35 11.47 17.62
N GLU A 273 -8.09 10.58 18.29
CA GLU A 273 -8.17 10.53 19.77
C GLU A 273 -6.84 10.16 20.42
N ASN A 274 -5.98 9.40 19.73
CA ASN A 274 -4.62 9.10 20.15
C ASN A 274 -3.58 10.17 19.74
N GLY A 275 -4.04 11.34 19.27
CA GLY A 275 -3.19 12.52 19.04
C GLY A 275 -2.66 12.70 17.60
N ASN A 276 -3.04 11.85 16.64
CA ASN A 276 -2.64 12.01 15.25
C ASN A 276 -3.66 12.80 14.44
N LEU A 277 -3.52 14.13 14.42
CA LEU A 277 -4.45 15.05 13.75
C LEU A 277 -4.26 15.18 12.23
N SER A 278 -3.23 14.54 11.65
CA SER A 278 -2.97 14.50 10.21
C SER A 278 -3.82 13.45 9.47
N VAL A 279 -4.66 12.70 10.20
CA VAL A 279 -5.50 11.61 9.67
C VAL A 279 -6.92 12.10 9.42
N PHE A 280 -7.40 11.81 8.22
CA PHE A 280 -8.73 12.12 7.74
C PHE A 280 -9.39 10.87 7.15
N GLY A 281 -10.72 10.88 7.11
CA GLY A 281 -11.50 9.89 6.38
C GLY A 281 -12.18 10.54 5.19
N LEU A 282 -12.26 9.84 4.07
CA LEU A 282 -13.10 10.20 2.94
C LEU A 282 -14.02 9.01 2.63
N ILE A 283 -15.32 9.27 2.71
CA ILE A 283 -16.37 8.28 2.51
C ILE A 283 -17.42 8.79 1.54
N ASP A 284 -18.15 7.88 0.91
CA ASP A 284 -19.29 8.21 0.08
C ASP A 284 -20.50 8.67 0.91
N TRP A 285 -21.43 9.39 0.26
CA TRP A 285 -22.61 9.91 0.95
C TRP A 285 -23.61 8.82 1.30
N ASP A 286 -23.84 7.83 0.42
CA ASP A 286 -24.79 6.72 0.62
C ASP A 286 -26.17 7.17 1.15
N LYS A 287 -26.56 8.42 0.88
CA LYS A 287 -27.73 9.14 1.44
C LYS A 287 -27.77 9.33 2.95
N SER A 288 -26.94 8.64 3.71
CA SER A 288 -27.05 8.51 5.17
C SER A 288 -25.79 8.92 5.92
N ASN A 289 -24.63 8.90 5.26
CA ASN A 289 -23.38 9.31 5.86
C ASN A 289 -23.38 10.82 6.09
N LYS A 290 -22.86 11.20 7.26
CA LYS A 290 -22.67 12.57 7.68
C LYS A 290 -21.21 12.75 8.06
N GLU A 291 -20.74 13.97 7.88
CA GLU A 291 -19.41 14.37 8.32
C GLU A 291 -19.35 14.32 9.85
N GLU A 292 -18.27 13.76 10.38
CA GLU A 292 -18.03 13.64 11.81
C GLU A 292 -16.53 13.78 12.08
N GLY A 293 -16.16 14.76 12.91
CA GLY A 293 -14.75 15.05 13.21
C GLY A 293 -13.95 15.37 11.95
N ARG A 294 -12.96 14.53 11.63
CA ARG A 294 -12.09 14.63 10.44
C ARG A 294 -12.50 13.68 9.30
N VAL A 295 -13.72 13.17 9.34
CA VAL A 295 -14.31 12.37 8.26
C VAL A 295 -15.14 13.28 7.34
N ILE A 296 -14.75 13.34 6.07
CA ILE A 296 -15.41 14.10 5.02
C ILE A 296 -16.25 13.16 4.17
N VAL A 297 -17.42 13.67 3.74
CA VAL A 297 -18.34 12.94 2.87
C VAL A 297 -18.25 13.51 1.44
N LEU A 298 -17.90 12.67 0.47
CA LEU A 298 -17.93 13.02 -0.94
C LEU A 298 -19.36 13.33 -1.37
N GLY A 299 -19.57 14.44 -2.09
CA GLY A 299 -20.82 14.66 -2.82
C GLY A 299 -22.06 14.83 -1.93
N ASN A 300 -21.91 15.25 -0.67
CA ASN A 300 -22.98 15.37 0.32
C ASN A 300 -24.27 16.02 -0.25
N ASN A 301 -25.37 15.26 -0.32
CA ASN A 301 -26.66 15.60 -0.94
C ASN A 301 -26.66 15.84 -2.47
N LYS A 302 -25.55 15.60 -3.17
CA LYS A 302 -25.39 15.86 -4.60
C LYS A 302 -25.21 14.60 -5.43
N ARG A 303 -24.36 13.66 -4.99
CA ARG A 303 -24.21 12.33 -5.62
C ARG A 303 -24.09 11.24 -4.57
N TYR A 304 -24.56 10.04 -4.95
CA TYR A 304 -24.66 8.90 -4.04
C TYR A 304 -23.27 8.38 -3.60
N CYS A 305 -22.36 8.12 -4.54
CA CYS A 305 -21.03 7.55 -4.28
C CYS A 305 -20.05 7.84 -5.44
N LEU A 306 -18.80 7.38 -5.32
CA LEU A 306 -17.75 7.59 -6.31
C LEU A 306 -18.13 7.07 -7.72
N GLU A 307 -18.81 5.93 -7.87
CA GLU A 307 -19.15 5.43 -9.21
C GLU A 307 -20.07 6.36 -9.99
N ASN A 308 -20.92 7.15 -9.32
CA ASN A 308 -21.75 8.16 -10.00
C ASN A 308 -20.90 9.25 -10.66
N TYR A 309 -19.66 9.46 -10.22
CA TYR A 309 -18.69 10.36 -10.87
C TYR A 309 -17.89 9.65 -11.96
N LEU A 310 -17.43 8.42 -11.71
CA LEU A 310 -16.58 7.69 -12.65
C LEU A 310 -17.33 7.31 -13.94
N TYR A 311 -18.60 6.94 -13.82
CA TYR A 311 -19.44 6.54 -14.94
C TYR A 311 -20.30 7.68 -15.49
N ASP A 312 -19.89 8.94 -15.25
CA ASP A 312 -20.54 10.10 -15.84
C ASP A 312 -20.56 9.99 -17.38
N PRO A 313 -21.69 10.28 -18.06
CA PRO A 313 -21.80 10.14 -19.51
C PRO A 313 -20.72 10.88 -20.31
N LEU A 314 -20.17 11.97 -19.79
CA LEU A 314 -19.04 12.67 -20.44
C LEU A 314 -17.80 11.78 -20.54
N PHE A 315 -17.51 10.95 -19.54
CA PHE A 315 -16.37 10.03 -19.56
C PHE A 315 -16.63 8.80 -20.42
N ILE A 316 -17.90 8.41 -20.60
CA ILE A 316 -18.29 7.41 -21.59
C ILE A 316 -18.02 7.94 -23.01
N LEU A 317 -18.37 9.20 -23.28
CA LEU A 317 -18.06 9.87 -24.54
C LEU A 317 -16.54 9.96 -24.79
N CYS A 318 -15.76 10.35 -23.78
CA CYS A 318 -14.29 10.37 -23.84
C CYS A 318 -13.70 8.96 -24.06
N SER A 319 -14.30 7.93 -23.47
CA SER A 319 -13.88 6.54 -23.68
C SER A 319 -14.12 6.10 -25.13
N ALA A 320 -15.24 6.48 -25.72
CA ALA A 320 -15.57 6.15 -27.11
C ALA A 320 -14.57 6.75 -28.11
N SER A 321 -14.11 7.99 -27.87
CA SER A 321 -13.13 8.67 -28.74
C SER A 321 -11.76 7.98 -28.76
N ILE A 322 -11.46 7.13 -27.78
CA ILE A 322 -10.19 6.42 -27.68
C ILE A 322 -10.20 5.12 -28.51
N ILE A 323 -11.38 4.53 -28.77
CA ILE A 323 -11.48 3.16 -29.28
C ILE A 323 -11.67 3.10 -30.80
N SER A 324 -12.70 3.76 -31.32
CA SER A 324 -13.00 3.72 -32.75
C SER A 324 -14.02 4.76 -33.16
N TYR A 325 -13.89 5.22 -34.41
CA TYR A 325 -14.80 6.16 -35.03
C TYR A 325 -16.24 5.64 -35.10
N ASP A 326 -16.44 4.36 -35.45
CA ASP A 326 -17.78 3.78 -35.60
C ASP A 326 -18.62 3.87 -34.30
N ARG A 327 -17.97 3.85 -33.13
CA ARG A 327 -18.64 3.97 -31.83
C ARG A 327 -19.03 5.41 -31.50
N LEU A 328 -18.42 6.41 -32.13
CA LEU A 328 -18.82 7.81 -31.98
C LEU A 328 -20.13 8.11 -32.71
N GLN A 329 -20.36 7.47 -33.86
CA GLN A 329 -21.63 7.59 -34.59
C GLN A 329 -22.81 7.07 -33.75
N ASP A 330 -22.62 5.94 -33.06
CA ASP A 330 -23.60 5.41 -32.11
C ASP A 330 -23.91 6.39 -30.95
N LEU A 331 -23.07 7.39 -30.69
CA LEU A 331 -23.25 8.38 -29.63
C LEU A 331 -23.66 9.77 -30.16
N GLY A 332 -24.02 9.87 -31.45
CA GLY A 332 -24.48 11.12 -32.07
C GLY A 332 -23.34 12.03 -32.55
N LEU A 333 -22.17 11.48 -32.85
CA LEU A 333 -21.04 12.22 -33.44
C LEU A 333 -20.71 11.71 -34.85
N ASP A 334 -20.99 12.54 -35.85
CA ASP A 334 -20.90 12.20 -37.28
C ASP A 334 -19.47 12.31 -37.89
N LYS A 335 -18.46 12.59 -37.07
CA LYS A 335 -17.05 12.75 -37.50
C LYS A 335 -16.10 12.21 -36.46
N PHE A 336 -14.87 11.87 -36.87
CA PHE A 336 -13.82 11.52 -35.94
C PHE A 336 -13.56 12.73 -35.04
N VAL A 337 -13.65 12.51 -33.73
CA VAL A 337 -13.54 13.53 -32.70
C VAL A 337 -12.59 12.96 -31.66
N GLU A 338 -11.46 13.63 -31.46
CA GLU A 338 -10.53 13.28 -30.40
C GLU A 338 -11.01 13.87 -29.07
N THR A 339 -10.46 13.39 -27.95
CA THR A 339 -10.86 13.90 -26.64
C THR A 339 -10.55 15.39 -26.45
N HIS A 340 -9.51 15.90 -27.14
CA HIS A 340 -9.21 17.33 -27.20
C HIS A 340 -10.33 18.14 -27.87
N ASP A 341 -10.94 17.60 -28.93
CA ASP A 341 -12.06 18.25 -29.60
C ASP A 341 -13.29 18.31 -28.70
N ILE A 342 -13.57 17.23 -27.95
CA ILE A 342 -14.67 17.18 -26.97
C ILE A 342 -14.51 18.29 -25.93
N LYS A 343 -13.28 18.51 -25.43
CA LYS A 343 -12.96 19.59 -24.47
C LYS A 343 -13.38 20.99 -24.98
N SER A 344 -13.35 21.20 -26.29
CA SER A 344 -13.71 22.48 -26.92
C SER A 344 -15.22 22.67 -27.18
N PHE A 345 -16.04 21.63 -26.97
CA PHE A 345 -17.47 21.71 -27.26
C PHE A 345 -18.18 22.70 -26.32
N LYS A 346 -19.12 23.44 -26.90
CA LYS A 346 -20.00 24.34 -26.14
C LYS A 346 -20.96 23.55 -25.25
N GLN A 347 -21.38 24.18 -24.16
CA GLN A 347 -22.31 23.61 -23.17
C GLN A 347 -23.56 22.98 -23.81
N GLU A 348 -24.23 23.68 -24.73
CA GLU A 348 -25.43 23.19 -25.42
C GLU A 348 -25.18 21.87 -26.18
N LYS A 349 -24.04 21.77 -26.86
CA LYS A 349 -23.67 20.56 -27.59
C LYS A 349 -23.38 19.41 -26.63
N LEU A 350 -22.67 19.67 -25.54
CA LEU A 350 -22.39 18.66 -24.52
C LEU A 350 -23.67 18.18 -23.83
N GLN A 351 -24.59 19.09 -23.52
CA GLN A 351 -25.90 18.76 -22.95
C GLN A 351 -26.68 17.81 -23.86
N ASN A 352 -26.82 18.15 -25.14
CA ASN A 352 -27.54 17.29 -26.11
C ASN A 352 -26.93 15.89 -26.23
N LEU A 353 -25.60 15.78 -26.21
CA LEU A 353 -24.91 14.49 -26.24
C LEU A 353 -25.18 13.70 -24.95
N VAL A 354 -25.02 14.33 -23.79
CA VAL A 354 -25.26 13.71 -22.47
C VAL A 354 -26.71 13.25 -22.32
N ASP A 355 -27.68 14.05 -22.76
CA ASP A 355 -29.11 13.68 -22.75
C ASP A 355 -29.37 12.44 -23.61
N GLY A 356 -28.77 12.38 -24.80
CA GLY A 356 -28.84 11.21 -25.67
C GLY A 356 -28.24 9.95 -25.03
N LEU A 357 -27.19 10.09 -24.22
CA LEU A 357 -26.62 9.00 -23.45
C LEU A 357 -27.53 8.56 -22.30
N PHE A 358 -28.15 9.51 -21.58
CA PHE A 358 -29.11 9.18 -20.52
C PHE A 358 -30.30 8.37 -21.01
N VAL A 359 -30.83 8.68 -22.20
CA VAL A 359 -31.90 7.90 -22.84
C VAL A 359 -31.49 6.44 -23.07
N LYS A 360 -30.21 6.18 -23.34
CA LYS A 360 -29.68 4.81 -23.52
C LYS A 360 -29.34 4.13 -22.19
N ILE A 361 -28.93 4.87 -21.17
CA ILE A 361 -28.56 4.32 -19.85
C ILE A 361 -29.80 3.95 -19.06
N LYS A 362 -30.79 4.85 -18.96
CA LYS A 362 -31.95 4.72 -18.06
C LYS A 362 -32.69 3.38 -18.17
N PRO A 363 -32.97 2.82 -19.36
CA PRO A 363 -33.67 1.53 -19.48
C PRO A 363 -32.93 0.34 -18.84
N ASN A 364 -31.62 0.47 -18.62
CA ASN A 364 -30.77 -0.57 -18.05
C ASN A 364 -30.63 -0.46 -16.52
N VAL A 365 -31.23 0.56 -15.89
CA VAL A 365 -31.15 0.80 -14.45
C VAL A 365 -32.20 -0.01 -13.70
N GLU A 366 -31.74 -0.90 -12.83
CA GLU A 366 -32.60 -1.72 -11.96
C GLU A 366 -32.87 -0.99 -10.64
N PHE A 367 -33.81 -0.04 -10.65
CA PHE A 367 -34.13 0.80 -9.47
C PHE A 367 -34.60 -0.02 -8.26
N ARG A 368 -34.09 0.33 -7.07
CA ARG A 368 -34.57 -0.13 -5.76
C ARG A 368 -35.33 0.97 -5.04
N ASP A 369 -35.97 0.65 -3.92
CA ASP A 369 -36.76 1.63 -3.16
C ASP A 369 -35.92 2.75 -2.53
N ILE A 370 -34.64 2.50 -2.29
CA ILE A 370 -33.70 3.50 -1.77
C ILE A 370 -33.26 4.51 -2.84
N ASP A 371 -33.54 4.27 -4.12
CA ASP A 371 -33.07 5.10 -5.24
C ASP A 371 -34.01 6.27 -5.56
N SER A 372 -33.45 7.34 -6.15
CA SER A 372 -34.31 8.32 -6.82
C SER A 372 -34.79 7.72 -8.13
N LYS A 373 -36.11 7.72 -8.34
CA LYS A 373 -36.75 7.36 -9.63
C LYS A 373 -37.15 8.61 -10.42
N SER A 374 -36.78 9.80 -9.94
CA SER A 374 -37.21 11.07 -10.52
C SER A 374 -36.32 11.52 -11.69
N ASP A 375 -36.96 12.08 -12.72
CA ASP A 375 -36.33 12.75 -13.86
C ASP A 375 -36.03 14.23 -13.62
N ASP A 376 -36.30 14.73 -12.40
CA ASP A 376 -35.98 16.12 -12.05
C ASP A 376 -34.52 16.42 -12.37
N LEU A 377 -34.32 17.51 -13.12
CA LEU A 377 -33.00 17.93 -13.56
C LEU A 377 -32.32 18.74 -12.45
N ILE A 378 -31.11 18.31 -12.11
CA ILE A 378 -30.24 18.93 -11.13
C ILE A 378 -29.05 19.53 -11.89
N GLU A 379 -28.73 20.77 -11.55
CA GLU A 379 -27.60 21.47 -12.11
C GLU A 379 -26.27 20.90 -11.57
N VAL A 380 -25.38 20.52 -12.48
CA VAL A 380 -24.04 20.00 -12.19
C VAL A 380 -23.01 20.95 -12.79
N LYS A 381 -22.20 21.56 -11.92
CA LYS A 381 -21.06 22.39 -12.31
C LYS A 381 -19.81 21.53 -12.51
N LEU A 382 -19.16 21.67 -13.65
CA LEU A 382 -17.92 20.98 -14.00
C LEU A 382 -16.69 21.85 -13.71
N TYR A 383 -15.54 21.23 -13.57
CA TYR A 383 -14.28 21.92 -13.24
C TYR A 383 -13.86 22.96 -14.30
N ASN A 384 -14.13 22.69 -15.58
CA ASN A 384 -13.87 23.65 -16.66
C ASN A 384 -14.81 24.87 -16.68
N GLY A 385 -15.72 25.00 -15.70
CA GLY A 385 -16.65 26.11 -15.57
C GLY A 385 -17.96 25.95 -16.36
N LEU A 386 -18.12 24.87 -17.12
CA LEU A 386 -19.40 24.56 -17.76
C LEU A 386 -20.40 23.99 -16.75
N THR A 387 -21.68 24.14 -17.08
CA THR A 387 -22.77 23.65 -16.24
C THR A 387 -23.72 22.80 -17.08
N LEU A 388 -24.05 21.60 -16.61
CA LEU A 388 -24.97 20.69 -17.30
C LEU A 388 -26.12 20.28 -16.39
N GLN A 389 -27.22 19.85 -16.97
CA GLN A 389 -28.43 19.39 -16.28
C GLN A 389 -28.46 17.87 -16.30
N TYR A 390 -28.50 17.26 -15.11
CA TYR A 390 -28.43 15.81 -14.92
C TYR A 390 -29.69 15.33 -14.20
N PRO A 391 -30.29 14.20 -14.60
CA PRO A 391 -31.47 13.71 -13.92
C PRO A 391 -31.12 13.16 -12.54
N SER A 392 -31.98 13.44 -11.55
CA SER A 392 -31.74 13.05 -10.16
C SER A 392 -31.62 11.53 -9.97
N TRP A 393 -32.28 10.73 -10.82
CA TRP A 393 -32.13 9.28 -10.80
C TRP A 393 -30.69 8.83 -11.04
N PHE A 394 -29.92 9.55 -11.86
CA PHE A 394 -28.53 9.19 -12.14
C PHE A 394 -27.61 9.57 -10.97
N LEU A 395 -27.84 10.75 -10.40
CA LEU A 395 -27.00 11.28 -9.32
C LEU A 395 -27.26 10.60 -7.97
N LEU A 396 -28.50 10.24 -7.68
CA LEU A 396 -28.96 9.83 -6.35
C LEU A 396 -29.38 8.35 -6.28
N SER A 397 -28.91 7.51 -7.22
CA SER A 397 -29.08 6.07 -7.19
C SER A 397 -27.76 5.36 -6.92
N GLY A 398 -27.81 4.15 -6.36
CA GLY A 398 -26.63 3.41 -5.93
C GLY A 398 -25.61 3.14 -7.05
N GLY A 399 -24.33 3.37 -6.75
CA GLY A 399 -23.22 3.35 -7.70
C GLY A 399 -23.11 2.10 -8.56
N HIS A 400 -23.14 0.92 -7.94
CA HIS A 400 -23.08 -0.35 -8.67
C HIS A 400 -24.20 -0.49 -9.71
N ARG A 401 -25.42 0.00 -9.43
CA ARG A 401 -26.53 -0.04 -10.39
C ARG A 401 -26.30 0.89 -11.57
N ILE A 402 -25.79 2.10 -11.30
CA ILE A 402 -25.45 3.07 -12.34
C ILE A 402 -24.30 2.55 -13.21
N LYS A 403 -23.26 2.02 -12.57
CA LYS A 403 -22.15 1.33 -13.24
C LYS A 403 -22.66 0.21 -14.15
N ASP A 404 -23.46 -0.72 -13.62
CA ASP A 404 -23.98 -1.85 -14.40
C ASP A 404 -24.86 -1.38 -15.57
N ALA A 405 -25.71 -0.37 -15.36
CA ALA A 405 -26.53 0.21 -16.41
C ALA A 405 -25.68 0.85 -17.52
N CYS A 406 -24.62 1.58 -17.15
CA CYS A 406 -23.68 2.17 -18.12
C CYS A 406 -22.93 1.09 -18.90
N LEU A 407 -22.48 0.03 -18.24
CA LEU A 407 -21.77 -1.08 -18.88
C LEU A 407 -22.68 -1.91 -19.81
N LYS A 408 -23.96 -2.08 -19.44
CA LYS A 408 -24.99 -2.70 -20.30
C LYS A 408 -25.30 -1.83 -21.53
N ALA A 409 -25.48 -0.53 -21.33
CA ALA A 409 -25.75 0.41 -22.43
C ALA A 409 -24.54 0.58 -23.37
N PHE A 410 -23.32 0.53 -22.81
CA PHE A 410 -22.07 0.76 -23.54
C PHE A 410 -21.02 -0.32 -23.22
N PRO A 411 -21.17 -1.55 -23.78
CA PRO A 411 -20.28 -2.67 -23.48
C PRO A 411 -18.82 -2.45 -23.89
N PHE A 412 -18.55 -1.43 -24.71
CA PHE A 412 -17.19 -1.05 -25.05
C PHE A 412 -16.38 -0.52 -23.87
N VAL A 413 -17.04 0.12 -22.89
CA VAL A 413 -16.39 0.60 -21.67
C VAL A 413 -15.80 -0.58 -20.89
N ASN A 414 -16.48 -1.73 -20.91
CA ASN A 414 -16.01 -2.97 -20.29
C ASN A 414 -14.84 -3.64 -21.05
N ARG A 415 -14.86 -3.60 -22.39
CA ARG A 415 -13.83 -4.25 -23.24
C ARG A 415 -12.42 -3.66 -23.12
N LEU A 416 -12.31 -2.44 -22.61
CA LEU A 416 -11.04 -1.78 -22.30
C LEU A 416 -10.51 -2.10 -20.89
N GLY A 417 -11.37 -2.69 -20.04
CA GLY A 417 -11.14 -2.96 -18.62
C GLY A 417 -10.77 -4.41 -18.31
N LYS A 418 -9.70 -4.93 -18.91
CA LYS A 418 -8.96 -6.04 -18.26
C LYS A 418 -8.24 -5.58 -16.99
N ASP A 419 -8.06 -4.26 -16.84
CA ASP A 419 -7.69 -3.58 -15.60
C ASP A 419 -8.94 -3.00 -14.94
N SER A 420 -9.10 -3.21 -13.63
CA SER A 420 -10.16 -2.62 -12.80
C SER A 420 -10.22 -1.08 -12.84
N ASP A 421 -9.13 -0.44 -13.28
CA ASP A 421 -8.91 1.00 -13.07
C ASP A 421 -9.00 1.82 -14.37
N TYR A 422 -9.41 1.20 -15.49
CA TYR A 422 -9.46 1.89 -16.79
C TYR A 422 -10.31 3.16 -16.77
N VAL A 423 -11.52 3.07 -16.20
CA VAL A 423 -12.45 4.21 -16.13
C VAL A 423 -11.82 5.35 -15.34
N SER A 424 -11.22 5.05 -14.19
CA SER A 424 -10.48 6.02 -13.38
C SER A 424 -9.40 6.73 -14.20
N ARG A 425 -8.63 6.01 -15.02
CA ARG A 425 -7.62 6.62 -15.91
C ARG A 425 -8.21 7.57 -16.95
N VAL A 426 -9.35 7.21 -17.55
CA VAL A 426 -10.06 8.10 -18.49
C VAL A 426 -10.53 9.37 -17.78
N VAL A 427 -11.11 9.22 -16.60
CA VAL A 427 -11.58 10.34 -15.78
C VAL A 427 -10.42 11.27 -15.42
N ILE A 428 -9.32 10.72 -14.90
CA ILE A 428 -8.12 11.48 -14.50
C ILE A 428 -7.50 12.21 -15.70
N LYS A 429 -7.41 11.56 -16.86
CA LYS A 429 -6.88 12.19 -18.08
C LYS A 429 -7.74 13.37 -18.54
N ASN A 430 -9.04 13.33 -18.25
CA ASN A 430 -10.04 14.30 -18.67
C ASN A 430 -10.67 15.05 -17.49
N TYR A 431 -9.89 15.31 -16.43
CA TYR A 431 -10.34 15.88 -15.15
C TYR A 431 -11.12 17.20 -15.28
N TRP A 432 -10.96 17.93 -16.39
CA TRP A 432 -11.70 19.16 -16.68
C TRP A 432 -13.22 18.98 -16.81
N PHE A 433 -13.69 17.76 -17.09
CA PHE A 433 -15.11 17.41 -17.07
C PHE A 433 -15.58 16.81 -15.74
N LEU A 434 -14.69 16.69 -14.75
CA LEU A 434 -15.09 16.20 -13.44
C LEU A 434 -16.00 17.23 -12.76
N ALA A 435 -16.99 16.74 -12.00
CA ALA A 435 -17.83 17.61 -11.20
C ALA A 435 -16.96 18.42 -10.22
N GLN A 436 -17.23 19.72 -10.12
CA GLN A 436 -16.44 20.67 -9.32
C GLN A 436 -16.27 20.21 -7.87
N GLU A 437 -17.31 19.60 -7.30
CA GLU A 437 -17.32 19.10 -5.93
C GLU A 437 -16.25 18.05 -5.60
N VAL A 438 -15.78 17.26 -6.56
CA VAL A 438 -14.68 16.31 -6.32
C VAL A 438 -13.38 17.07 -6.09
N ILE A 439 -13.14 18.11 -6.89
CA ILE A 439 -11.97 18.99 -6.75
C ILE A 439 -12.08 19.81 -5.46
N ASP A 440 -13.26 20.35 -5.17
CA ASP A 440 -13.52 21.08 -3.93
C ASP A 440 -13.27 20.19 -2.70
N THR A 441 -13.57 18.90 -2.78
CA THR A 441 -13.30 17.94 -1.70
C THR A 441 -11.79 17.79 -1.45
N LEU A 442 -10.98 17.67 -2.51
CA LEU A 442 -9.52 17.61 -2.40
C LEU A 442 -8.93 18.92 -1.85
N LEU A 443 -9.40 20.07 -2.34
CA LEU A 443 -9.00 21.38 -1.82
C LEU A 443 -9.40 21.57 -0.35
N ARG A 444 -10.59 21.09 0.02
CA ARG A 444 -11.06 21.11 1.41
C ARG A 444 -10.17 20.26 2.30
N LEU A 445 -9.87 19.03 1.88
CA LEU A 445 -8.91 18.16 2.57
C LEU A 445 -7.57 18.87 2.76
N GLN A 446 -7.07 19.57 1.74
CA GLN A 446 -5.85 20.37 1.86
C GLN A 446 -5.95 21.54 2.83
N SER A 447 -7.10 22.21 2.91
CA SER A 447 -7.28 23.39 3.78
C SER A 447 -7.47 23.07 5.27
N MET A 448 -7.87 21.85 5.63
CA MET A 448 -8.21 21.52 7.03
C MET A 448 -6.98 21.59 7.96
N PRO A 449 -7.05 22.25 9.13
CA PRO A 449 -5.89 22.41 10.00
C PRO A 449 -5.47 21.07 10.63
N ILE A 450 -4.17 20.89 10.80
CA ILE A 450 -3.58 19.72 11.50
C ILE A 450 -3.36 20.04 13.00
N HIS A 451 -3.52 21.30 13.42
CA HIS A 451 -3.37 21.75 14.81
C HIS A 451 -4.65 22.36 15.38
#